data_AF-A0A9P5AW06-F1
#
_entry.id   AF-A0A9P5AW06-F1
#
_cell.length_a   1.000
_cell.length_b   1.000
_cell.length_c   1.000
_cell.angle_alpha   90.00
_cell.angle_beta   90.00
_cell.angle_gamma   90.00
#
_symmetry.space_group_name_H-M   'P 1'
#
loop_
_entity.id
_entity.type
_entity.pdbx_description
1 polymer ?
#
loop_
_entity_poly.entity_id
_entity_poly.type
_entity_poly.pdbx_seq_one_letter_code
_entity_poly.pdbx_strand_id
1 'polypeptide(L)'
;MHSTWCNSAGLKEMKVADLEDPPGGIIERDENGKPSGVLSEASILSIVWPTLAQLASNEERIECMLAAFKAYHASGYTGIIEMAMDEYSWESLVELKRRYPDVAMRVTAYWIVKPADTVEERTRQVDRAIELAKQYSLETSPDLRIAGIKIICDGIIDACTAYLSEPYASVASPPPFWSREDLEPVVKQAADAGIQIALHAIGDAA
;
A
#
# COMPACT_ATOMS: atom_id res chain seq x y z
N MET A 1 -6.29 -7.35 0.21
CA MET A 1 -7.35 -7.62 1.19
C MET A 1 -8.22 -6.38 1.24
N HIS A 2 -9.50 -6.48 0.90
CA HIS A 2 -10.39 -5.32 0.73
C HIS A 2 -11.26 -5.04 1.95
N SER A 3 -11.41 -6.00 2.85
CA SER A 3 -12.09 -5.81 4.13
C SER A 3 -11.43 -6.62 5.22
N THR A 4 -11.54 -6.12 6.45
CA THR A 4 -11.06 -6.78 7.67
C THR A 4 -12.14 -6.70 8.73
N TRP A 5 -12.30 -7.77 9.51
CA TRP A 5 -13.14 -7.77 10.70
C TRP A 5 -12.27 -7.83 11.96
N CYS A 6 -12.39 -6.80 12.80
CA CYS A 6 -11.65 -6.67 14.05
C CYS A 6 -12.57 -6.80 15.27
N ASN A 7 -12.05 -7.41 16.34
CA ASN A 7 -12.70 -7.39 17.64
C ASN A 7 -12.54 -6.02 18.33
N SER A 8 -13.24 -5.82 19.44
CA SER A 8 -13.22 -4.54 20.19
C SER A 8 -11.83 -4.14 20.70
N ALA A 9 -10.95 -5.09 21.00
CA ALA A 9 -9.57 -4.80 21.40
C ALA A 9 -8.77 -4.20 20.23
N GLY A 10 -8.87 -4.80 19.04
CA GLY A 10 -8.22 -4.27 17.84
C GLY A 10 -8.74 -2.90 17.43
N LEU A 11 -10.05 -2.67 17.51
CA LEU A 11 -10.65 -1.35 17.25
C LEU A 11 -10.14 -0.28 18.22
N LYS A 12 -9.98 -0.63 19.50
CA LYS A 12 -9.44 0.27 20.53
C LYS A 12 -7.97 0.60 20.26
N GLU A 13 -7.17 -0.38 19.88
CA GLU A 13 -5.75 -0.20 19.55
C GLU A 13 -5.58 0.75 18.35
N MET A 14 -6.41 0.57 17.31
CA MET A 14 -6.43 1.43 16.13
C MET A 14 -7.12 2.79 16.35
N LYS A 15 -7.75 3.02 17.51
CA LYS A 15 -8.50 4.24 17.86
C LYS A 15 -9.56 4.65 16.82
N VAL A 16 -10.18 3.67 16.15
CA VAL A 16 -11.10 3.92 15.02
C VAL A 16 -12.42 4.59 15.41
N ALA A 17 -12.77 4.59 16.70
CA ALA A 17 -13.99 5.21 17.19
C ALA A 17 -14.04 6.72 16.88
N ASP A 18 -12.87 7.36 16.89
CA ASP A 18 -12.70 8.81 16.76
C ASP A 18 -12.37 9.26 15.32
N LEU A 19 -12.26 8.32 14.37
CA LEU A 19 -11.89 8.59 12.98
C LEU A 19 -13.12 8.75 12.09
N GLU A 20 -13.05 9.68 11.14
CA GLU A 20 -13.95 9.70 10.00
C GLU A 20 -13.55 8.64 8.97
N ASP A 21 -14.48 8.32 8.06
CA ASP A 21 -14.19 7.44 6.94
C ASP A 21 -13.17 8.11 6.00
N PRO A 22 -12.04 7.45 5.68
CA PRO A 22 -11.10 8.00 4.73
C PRO A 22 -11.74 8.01 3.33
N PRO A 23 -11.31 8.92 2.42
CA PRO A 23 -11.78 8.89 1.04
C PRO A 23 -11.63 7.50 0.41
N GLY A 24 -12.74 6.93 -0.06
CA GLY A 24 -12.76 5.58 -0.65
C GLY A 24 -12.63 4.43 0.35
N GLY A 25 -12.79 4.67 1.65
CA GLY A 25 -12.82 3.65 2.70
C GLY A 25 -14.06 3.78 3.56
N ILE A 26 -14.43 2.69 4.23
CA ILE A 26 -15.60 2.65 5.12
C ILE A 26 -15.18 2.07 6.46
N ILE A 27 -15.55 2.72 7.56
CA ILE A 27 -15.58 2.14 8.90
C ILE A 27 -17.05 1.85 9.21
N GLU A 28 -17.47 0.59 9.11
CA GLU A 28 -18.87 0.26 9.37
C GLU A 28 -19.23 0.57 10.84
N ARG A 29 -20.39 1.21 11.03
CA ARG A 29 -20.89 1.63 12.33
C ARG A 29 -22.24 1.01 12.61
N ASP A 30 -22.48 0.69 13.88
CA ASP A 30 -23.76 0.22 14.37
C ASP A 30 -24.80 1.35 14.43
N GLU A 31 -26.02 1.02 14.85
CA GLU A 31 -27.14 1.97 15.02
C GLU A 31 -26.85 3.11 16.01
N ASN A 32 -25.84 2.96 16.87
CA ASN A 32 -25.41 3.98 17.84
C ASN A 32 -24.19 4.76 17.36
N GLY A 33 -23.75 4.56 16.10
CA GLY A 33 -22.59 5.21 15.51
C GLY A 33 -21.23 4.63 15.94
N LYS A 34 -21.21 3.50 16.66
CA LYS A 34 -19.96 2.87 17.12
C LYS A 34 -19.40 1.94 16.04
N PRO A 35 -18.07 1.87 15.83
CA PRO A 35 -17.50 0.93 14.88
C PRO A 35 -17.91 -0.52 15.17
N SER A 36 -18.49 -1.20 14.18
CA SER A 36 -19.00 -2.57 14.28
C SER A 36 -17.88 -3.62 14.27
N GLY A 37 -16.70 -3.23 13.79
CA GLY A 37 -15.56 -4.10 13.58
C GLY A 37 -15.16 -4.28 12.12
N VAL A 38 -16.03 -3.94 11.16
CA VAL A 38 -15.74 -4.08 9.74
C VAL A 38 -15.11 -2.80 9.20
N LEU A 39 -13.91 -2.92 8.64
CA LEU A 39 -13.22 -1.86 7.91
C LEU A 39 -13.01 -2.31 6.47
N SER A 40 -13.25 -1.43 5.51
CA SER A 40 -13.18 -1.76 4.08
C SER A 40 -12.41 -0.72 3.27
N GLU A 41 -11.83 -1.19 2.17
CA GLU A 41 -11.13 -0.43 1.13
C GLU A 41 -10.01 0.46 1.64
N ALA A 42 -10.08 1.78 1.42
CA ALA A 42 -9.01 2.68 1.79
C ALA A 42 -8.72 2.65 3.30
N SER A 43 -9.70 2.31 4.15
CA SER A 43 -9.51 2.11 5.59
C SER A 43 -8.47 1.03 5.91
N ILE A 44 -8.33 0.02 5.05
CA ILE A 44 -7.29 -1.00 5.21
C ILE A 44 -5.90 -0.40 4.96
N LEU A 45 -5.78 0.43 3.93
CA LEU A 45 -4.51 1.03 3.50
C LEU A 45 -4.04 2.20 4.38
N SER A 46 -4.98 2.96 4.93
CA SER A 46 -4.72 4.18 5.70
C SER A 46 -4.75 3.98 7.21
N ILE A 47 -5.45 2.95 7.71
CA ILE A 47 -5.59 2.69 9.14
C ILE A 47 -5.00 1.33 9.50
N VAL A 48 -5.56 0.23 8.98
CA VAL A 48 -5.21 -1.13 9.44
C VAL A 48 -3.74 -1.47 9.17
N TRP A 49 -3.29 -1.32 7.93
CA TRP A 49 -1.90 -1.65 7.56
C TRP A 49 -0.89 -0.77 8.29
N PRO A 50 -1.03 0.57 8.35
CA PRO A 50 -0.14 1.40 9.14
C PRO A 50 -0.10 1.02 10.62
N THR A 51 -1.24 0.69 11.24
CA THR A 51 -1.24 0.26 12.65
C THR A 51 -0.50 -1.06 12.83
N LEU A 52 -0.74 -2.07 11.98
CA LEU A 52 0.00 -3.34 12.05
C LEU A 52 1.50 -3.14 11.79
N ALA A 53 1.81 -2.32 10.78
CA ALA A 53 3.17 -1.93 10.43
C ALA A 53 3.82 -1.00 11.47
N GLN A 54 3.10 -0.50 12.47
CA GLN A 54 3.70 0.18 13.61
C GLN A 54 3.89 -0.77 14.80
N LEU A 55 2.90 -1.63 15.06
CA LEU A 55 2.86 -2.52 16.22
C LEU A 55 3.82 -3.69 16.12
N ALA A 56 4.01 -4.25 14.92
CA ALA A 56 4.95 -5.35 14.75
C ALA A 56 6.37 -4.88 15.11
N SER A 57 7.15 -5.74 15.74
CA SER A 57 8.58 -5.51 15.90
C SER A 57 9.30 -5.74 14.58
N ASN A 58 10.46 -5.10 14.43
CA ASN A 58 11.30 -5.31 13.25
C ASN A 58 11.66 -6.81 13.07
N GLU A 59 11.90 -7.53 14.17
CA GLU A 59 12.19 -8.97 14.14
C GLU A 59 10.99 -9.78 13.61
N GLU A 60 9.77 -9.49 14.07
CA GLU A 60 8.56 -10.17 13.57
C GLU A 60 8.35 -9.96 12.06
N ARG A 61 8.65 -8.76 11.53
CA ARG A 61 8.59 -8.50 10.07
C ARG A 61 9.63 -9.32 9.32
N ILE A 62 10.87 -9.37 9.82
CA ILE A 62 11.96 -10.15 9.21
C ILE A 62 11.61 -11.65 9.22
N GLU A 63 11.10 -12.18 10.34
CA GLU A 63 10.65 -13.57 10.45
C GLU A 63 9.53 -13.88 9.45
N CYS A 64 8.54 -12.99 9.32
CA CYS A 64 7.46 -13.13 8.33
C CYS A 64 8.01 -13.15 6.89
N MET A 65 8.95 -12.26 6.56
CA MET A 65 9.57 -12.21 5.22
C MET A 65 10.36 -13.49 4.93
N LEU A 66 11.14 -14.00 5.87
CA LEU A 66 11.89 -15.25 5.72
C LEU A 66 10.95 -16.45 5.53
N ALA A 67 9.85 -16.50 6.28
CA ALA A 67 8.83 -17.53 6.12
C ALA A 67 8.17 -17.46 4.72
N ALA A 68 7.84 -16.26 4.25
CA ALA A 68 7.30 -16.05 2.91
C ALA A 68 8.29 -16.46 1.82
N PHE A 69 9.56 -16.07 1.93
CA PHE A 69 10.59 -16.45 0.97
C PHE A 69 10.79 -17.96 0.91
N LYS A 70 10.79 -18.64 2.07
CA LYS A 70 10.85 -20.11 2.12
C LYS A 70 9.68 -20.75 1.37
N ALA A 71 8.47 -20.23 1.53
CA ALA A 71 7.28 -20.73 0.82
C ALA A 71 7.36 -20.48 -0.70
N TYR A 72 7.84 -19.30 -1.09
CA TYR A 72 8.07 -18.94 -2.49
C TYR A 72 9.15 -19.81 -3.14
N HIS A 73 10.27 -20.03 -2.46
CA HIS A 73 11.34 -20.93 -2.93
C HIS A 73 10.86 -22.37 -3.08
N ALA A 74 10.04 -22.86 -2.15
CA ALA A 74 9.43 -24.19 -2.25
C ALA A 74 8.53 -24.35 -3.49
N SER A 75 8.04 -23.22 -4.04
CA SER A 75 7.24 -23.17 -5.26
C SER A 75 8.06 -22.78 -6.52
N GLY A 76 9.39 -22.64 -6.40
CA GLY A 76 10.29 -22.31 -7.50
C GLY A 76 10.44 -20.81 -7.80
N TYR A 77 9.81 -19.93 -7.02
CA TYR A 77 9.97 -18.48 -7.19
C TYR A 77 11.30 -18.02 -6.60
N THR A 78 12.06 -17.26 -7.39
CA THR A 78 13.38 -16.72 -7.01
C THR A 78 13.42 -15.19 -7.05
N GLY A 79 12.30 -14.57 -7.38
CA GLY A 79 12.13 -13.13 -7.32
C GLY A 79 10.68 -12.74 -7.16
N ILE A 80 10.46 -11.57 -6.56
CA ILE A 80 9.15 -10.97 -6.34
C ILE A 80 9.16 -9.51 -6.76
N ILE A 81 7.97 -9.01 -7.12
CA ILE A 81 7.72 -7.59 -7.24
C ILE A 81 6.81 -7.20 -6.08
N GLU A 82 7.32 -6.38 -5.16
CA GLU A 82 6.53 -5.84 -4.07
C GLU A 82 5.82 -4.56 -4.57
N MET A 83 4.50 -4.54 -4.48
CA MET A 83 3.59 -3.55 -5.04
C MET A 83 2.78 -2.82 -3.94
N ALA A 84 3.40 -2.42 -2.84
CA ALA A 84 2.96 -1.36 -1.92
C ALA A 84 4.00 -1.13 -0.79
N MET A 85 5.29 -0.97 -1.14
CA MET A 85 6.35 -0.87 -0.13
C MET A 85 6.21 0.39 0.73
N ASP A 86 6.24 0.22 2.05
CA ASP A 86 6.28 1.30 3.04
C ASP A 86 7.62 1.36 3.79
N GLU A 87 7.79 2.39 4.63
CA GLU A 87 9.04 2.64 5.35
C GLU A 87 9.41 1.51 6.32
N TYR A 88 8.46 1.02 7.12
CA TYR A 88 8.72 -0.04 8.10
C TYR A 88 9.14 -1.35 7.42
N SER A 89 8.44 -1.73 6.36
CA SER A 89 8.72 -2.94 5.60
C SER A 89 10.04 -2.81 4.85
N TRP A 90 10.35 -1.62 4.34
CA TRP A 90 11.61 -1.33 3.67
C TRP A 90 12.81 -1.45 4.62
N GLU A 91 12.74 -0.83 5.80
CA GLU A 91 13.78 -0.91 6.83
C GLU A 91 14.05 -2.37 7.22
N SER A 92 12.99 -3.14 7.51
CA SER A 92 13.11 -4.57 7.83
C SER A 92 13.71 -5.38 6.68
N LEU A 93 13.33 -5.11 5.43
CA LEU A 93 13.84 -5.83 4.26
C LEU A 93 15.33 -5.55 4.01
N VAL A 94 15.75 -4.28 4.16
CA VAL A 94 17.16 -3.89 4.08
C VAL A 94 17.96 -4.58 5.18
N GLU A 95 17.45 -4.60 6.40
CA GLU A 95 18.11 -5.31 7.50
C GLU A 95 18.17 -6.83 7.28
N LEU A 96 17.08 -7.45 6.81
CA LEU A 96 17.06 -8.86 6.45
C LEU A 96 18.17 -9.18 5.46
N LYS A 97 18.29 -8.40 4.36
CA LYS A 97 19.34 -8.60 3.36
C LYS A 97 20.75 -8.41 3.92
N ARG A 98 20.93 -7.51 4.89
CA ARG A 98 22.20 -7.33 5.60
C ARG A 98 22.53 -8.50 6.52
N ARG A 99 21.56 -9.03 7.27
CA ARG A 99 21.75 -10.13 8.25
C ARG A 99 21.87 -11.50 7.56
N TYR A 100 21.18 -11.67 6.44
CA TYR A 100 21.09 -12.92 5.70
C TYR A 100 21.47 -12.71 4.22
N PRO A 101 22.75 -12.41 3.93
CA PRO A 101 23.20 -12.11 2.57
C PRO A 101 22.96 -13.26 1.58
N ASP A 102 22.91 -14.50 2.06
CA ASP A 102 22.70 -15.70 1.23
C ASP A 102 21.22 -15.97 0.91
N VAL A 103 20.28 -15.15 1.38
CA VAL A 103 18.86 -15.29 1.03
C VAL A 103 18.64 -14.94 -0.43
N ALA A 104 18.52 -15.99 -1.25
CA ALA A 104 18.38 -15.95 -2.71
C ALA A 104 16.98 -15.55 -3.19
N MET A 105 16.46 -14.41 -2.72
CA MET A 105 15.23 -13.81 -3.20
C MET A 105 15.50 -12.44 -3.81
N ARG A 106 15.27 -12.26 -5.11
CA ARG A 106 15.38 -10.95 -5.78
C ARG A 106 14.13 -10.12 -5.49
N VAL A 107 14.27 -8.93 -4.91
CA VAL A 107 13.14 -8.06 -4.61
C VAL A 107 13.20 -6.80 -5.44
N THR A 108 12.19 -6.59 -6.27
CA THR A 108 11.93 -5.29 -6.91
C THR A 108 10.73 -4.67 -6.21
N ALA A 109 10.89 -3.53 -5.57
CA ALA A 109 9.81 -2.88 -4.83
C ALA A 109 9.34 -1.60 -5.52
N TYR A 110 8.06 -1.32 -5.38
CA TYR A 110 7.41 -0.07 -5.75
C TYR A 110 6.90 0.62 -4.49
N TRP A 111 7.33 1.86 -4.30
CA TRP A 111 6.99 2.65 -3.12
C TRP A 111 5.53 3.08 -3.16
N ILE A 112 4.76 2.80 -2.10
CA ILE A 112 3.36 3.21 -2.05
C ILE A 112 3.26 4.74 -1.90
N VAL A 113 2.51 5.38 -2.80
CA VAL A 113 2.14 6.79 -2.69
C VAL A 113 0.64 6.86 -2.47
N LYS A 114 0.23 7.56 -1.41
CA LYS A 114 -1.16 7.66 -0.95
C LYS A 114 -1.68 9.09 -1.17
N PRO A 115 -3.01 9.26 -1.32
CA PRO A 115 -3.63 10.58 -1.24
C PRO A 115 -3.21 11.27 0.05
N ALA A 116 -3.03 12.57 -0.02
CA ALA A 116 -2.75 13.43 1.13
C ALA A 116 -3.35 14.81 0.86
N ASP A 117 -3.62 15.58 1.91
CA ASP A 117 -4.36 16.85 1.80
C ASP A 117 -3.54 17.93 1.09
N THR A 118 -2.21 17.88 1.19
CA THR A 118 -1.32 18.90 0.64
C THR A 118 -0.46 18.38 -0.52
N VAL A 119 -0.10 19.29 -1.43
CA VAL A 119 0.83 18.99 -2.53
C VAL A 119 2.20 18.61 -1.98
N GLU A 120 2.63 19.27 -0.90
CA GLU A 120 3.90 19.04 -0.23
C GLU A 120 4.01 17.61 0.32
N GLU A 121 2.95 17.09 0.96
CA GLU A 121 2.93 15.72 1.48
C GLU A 121 2.99 14.66 0.38
N ARG A 122 2.30 14.89 -0.74
CA ARG A 122 2.35 14.01 -1.91
C ARG A 122 3.73 14.03 -2.56
N THR A 123 4.28 15.23 -2.75
CA THR A 123 5.62 15.45 -3.30
C THR A 123 6.69 14.73 -2.48
N ARG A 124 6.62 14.84 -1.15
CA ARG A 124 7.57 14.20 -0.23
C ARG A 124 7.58 12.67 -0.36
N GLN A 125 6.42 12.05 -0.59
CA GLN A 125 6.34 10.59 -0.79
C GLN A 125 7.07 10.16 -2.08
N VAL A 126 6.94 10.94 -3.16
CA VAL A 126 7.64 10.67 -4.43
C VAL A 126 9.13 10.93 -4.30
N ASP A 127 9.54 12.02 -3.62
CA ASP A 127 10.95 12.31 -3.36
C ASP A 127 11.64 11.17 -2.59
N ARG A 128 10.95 10.58 -1.61
CA ARG A 128 11.44 9.40 -0.88
C ARG A 128 11.68 8.22 -1.81
N ALA A 129 10.74 7.93 -2.72
CA ALA A 129 10.89 6.87 -3.70
C ALA A 129 12.08 7.12 -4.65
N ILE A 130 12.26 8.37 -5.09
CA ILE A 130 13.38 8.78 -5.97
C ILE A 130 14.72 8.63 -5.25
N GLU A 131 14.82 9.05 -3.99
CA GLU A 131 16.01 8.88 -3.16
C GLU A 131 16.39 7.40 -3.06
N LEU A 132 15.44 6.56 -2.68
CA LEU A 132 15.66 5.13 -2.52
C LEU A 132 16.00 4.44 -3.85
N ALA A 133 15.38 4.84 -4.97
CA ALA A 133 15.70 4.31 -6.29
C ALA A 133 17.13 4.63 -6.75
N LYS A 134 17.68 5.78 -6.34
CA LYS A 134 19.09 6.13 -6.58
C LYS A 134 20.04 5.28 -5.73
N GLN A 135 19.68 5.06 -4.47
CA GLN A 135 20.51 4.28 -3.54
C GLN A 135 20.45 2.77 -3.83
N TYR A 136 19.27 2.26 -4.20
CA TYR A 136 18.99 0.84 -4.41
C TYR A 136 18.49 0.60 -5.84
N SER A 137 19.44 0.45 -6.76
CA SER A 137 19.21 0.24 -8.18
C SER A 137 19.78 -1.11 -8.65
N LEU A 138 19.59 -1.47 -9.92
CA LEU A 138 20.23 -2.66 -10.49
C LEU A 138 21.77 -2.57 -10.48
N GLU A 139 22.33 -1.37 -10.46
CA GLU A 139 23.78 -1.15 -10.45
C GLU A 139 24.36 -1.24 -9.03
N THR A 140 23.65 -0.72 -8.02
CA THR A 140 24.14 -0.65 -6.64
C THR A 140 23.72 -1.85 -5.79
N SER A 141 22.58 -2.47 -6.11
CA SER A 141 21.99 -3.55 -5.32
C SER A 141 21.14 -4.49 -6.22
N PRO A 142 21.78 -5.37 -7.01
CA PRO A 142 21.10 -6.15 -8.06
C PRO A 142 19.97 -7.06 -7.56
N ASP A 143 20.00 -7.47 -6.28
CA ASP A 143 19.00 -8.36 -5.68
C ASP A 143 17.96 -7.65 -4.79
N LEU A 144 18.06 -6.33 -4.63
CA LEU A 144 17.11 -5.50 -3.89
C LEU A 144 17.07 -4.08 -4.47
N ARG A 145 15.97 -3.67 -5.10
CA ARG A 145 15.87 -2.33 -5.69
C ARG A 145 14.51 -1.68 -5.48
N ILE A 146 14.47 -0.34 -5.50
CA ILE A 146 13.24 0.41 -5.75
C ILE A 146 13.15 0.70 -7.25
N ALA A 147 12.10 0.21 -7.90
CA ALA A 147 11.88 0.43 -9.33
C ALA A 147 11.07 1.69 -9.63
N GLY A 148 10.21 2.12 -8.70
CA GLY A 148 9.16 3.05 -9.01
C GLY A 148 8.22 3.32 -7.85
N ILE A 149 7.11 3.99 -8.18
CA ILE A 149 5.99 4.24 -7.28
C ILE A 149 4.79 3.38 -7.63
N LYS A 150 4.03 3.00 -6.61
CA LYS A 150 2.74 2.35 -6.72
C LYS A 150 1.65 3.31 -6.23
N ILE A 151 0.59 3.44 -7.01
CA ILE A 151 -0.61 4.21 -6.67
C ILE A 151 -1.83 3.30 -6.80
N ILE A 152 -2.82 3.53 -5.95
CA ILE A 152 -4.13 2.86 -5.98
C ILE A 152 -5.17 3.91 -6.35
N CYS A 153 -5.78 3.77 -7.53
CA CYS A 153 -6.72 4.75 -8.09
C CYS A 153 -8.17 4.45 -7.69
N ASP A 154 -8.52 3.18 -7.48
CA ASP A 154 -9.87 2.74 -7.09
C ASP A 154 -9.84 1.43 -6.28
N GLY A 155 -11.04 0.91 -5.93
CA GLY A 155 -11.23 -0.35 -5.23
C GLY A 155 -11.42 -1.55 -6.19
N ILE A 156 -12.31 -2.49 -5.83
CA ILE A 156 -12.58 -3.71 -6.59
C ILE A 156 -14.04 -3.81 -7.06
N ILE A 157 -14.27 -4.60 -8.12
CA ILE A 157 -15.61 -4.92 -8.60
C ILE A 157 -16.42 -5.68 -7.54
N ASP A 158 -15.83 -6.67 -6.86
CA ASP A 158 -16.58 -7.58 -5.99
C ASP A 158 -17.19 -6.87 -4.76
N ALA A 159 -16.56 -5.79 -4.29
CA ALA A 159 -17.08 -4.96 -3.20
C ALA A 159 -17.85 -3.72 -3.69
N CYS A 160 -18.05 -3.59 -5.01
CA CYS A 160 -18.65 -2.41 -5.66
C CYS A 160 -17.89 -1.11 -5.36
N THR A 161 -16.56 -1.19 -5.29
CA THR A 161 -15.68 -0.08 -4.86
C THR A 161 -14.72 0.40 -5.95
N ALA A 162 -14.66 -0.31 -7.09
CA ALA A 162 -13.98 0.15 -8.29
C ALA A 162 -14.76 1.28 -8.99
N TYR A 163 -14.05 2.22 -9.63
CA TYR A 163 -14.63 3.42 -10.24
C TYR A 163 -15.10 3.13 -11.68
N LEU A 164 -16.42 3.06 -11.87
CA LEU A 164 -17.06 2.72 -13.13
C LEU A 164 -17.66 3.95 -13.83
N SER A 165 -17.67 3.93 -15.16
CA SER A 165 -18.30 4.99 -15.96
C SER A 165 -19.84 4.96 -15.86
N GLU A 166 -20.40 3.79 -15.53
CA GLU A 166 -21.81 3.59 -15.24
C GLU A 166 -22.00 3.02 -13.82
N PRO A 167 -23.13 3.32 -13.14
CA PRO A 167 -23.39 2.76 -11.80
C PRO A 167 -23.40 1.23 -11.79
N TYR A 168 -23.06 0.64 -10.64
CA TYR A 168 -23.38 -0.76 -10.40
C TYR A 168 -24.89 -0.96 -10.41
N ALA A 169 -25.35 -2.19 -10.70
CA ALA A 169 -26.76 -2.50 -10.89
C ALA A 169 -27.67 -2.02 -9.73
N SER A 170 -27.19 -2.08 -8.49
CA SER A 170 -27.96 -1.73 -7.29
C SER A 170 -27.38 -0.59 -6.46
N VAL A 171 -26.19 -0.08 -6.80
CA VAL A 171 -25.49 0.97 -6.02
C VAL A 171 -24.78 1.94 -6.96
N ALA A 172 -24.63 3.20 -6.52
CA ALA A 172 -23.84 4.17 -7.28
C ALA A 172 -22.38 3.71 -7.37
N SER A 173 -21.69 4.07 -8.45
CA SER A 173 -20.23 3.93 -8.49
C SER A 173 -19.61 4.92 -7.50
N PRO A 174 -18.64 4.49 -6.67
CA PRO A 174 -17.86 5.42 -5.86
C PRO A 174 -17.00 6.33 -6.77
N PRO A 175 -16.53 7.47 -6.26
CA PRO A 175 -15.49 8.25 -6.94
C PRO A 175 -14.13 7.53 -6.89
N PRO A 176 -13.17 7.91 -7.74
CA PRO A 176 -11.79 7.43 -7.63
C PRO A 176 -11.16 7.96 -6.33
N PHE A 177 -10.13 7.26 -5.84
CA PHE A 177 -9.37 7.65 -4.64
C PHE A 177 -8.53 8.90 -4.87
N TRP A 178 -8.25 9.22 -6.14
CA TRP A 178 -7.49 10.38 -6.56
C TRP A 178 -8.31 11.24 -7.51
N SER A 179 -8.30 12.56 -7.28
CA SER A 179 -8.66 13.50 -8.33
C SER A 179 -7.56 13.50 -9.41
N ARG A 180 -7.93 13.88 -10.63
CA ARG A 180 -6.97 14.05 -11.73
C ARG A 180 -5.93 15.12 -11.36
N GLU A 181 -6.40 16.21 -10.77
CA GLU A 181 -5.60 17.36 -10.36
C GLU A 181 -4.53 16.99 -9.31
N ASP A 182 -4.84 16.04 -8.41
CA ASP A 182 -3.90 15.58 -7.39
C ASP A 182 -2.95 14.50 -7.91
N LEU A 183 -3.40 13.64 -8.84
CA LEU A 183 -2.62 12.52 -9.37
C LEU A 183 -1.61 12.94 -10.45
N GLU A 184 -1.99 13.83 -11.35
CA GLU A 184 -1.13 14.26 -12.47
C GLU A 184 0.24 14.78 -12.01
N PRO A 185 0.35 15.64 -10.98
CA PRO A 185 1.64 16.10 -10.48
C PRO A 185 2.52 14.97 -9.92
N VAL A 186 1.92 14.00 -9.23
CA VAL A 186 2.62 12.83 -8.64
C VAL A 186 3.21 11.95 -9.74
N VAL A 187 2.40 11.62 -10.75
CA VAL A 187 2.83 10.84 -11.92
C VAL A 187 3.91 11.58 -12.68
N LYS A 188 3.74 12.89 -12.90
CA LYS A 188 4.72 13.73 -13.60
C LYS A 188 6.07 13.75 -12.88
N GLN A 189 6.09 13.94 -11.56
CA GLN A 189 7.32 13.98 -10.79
C GLN A 189 8.10 12.66 -10.88
N ALA A 190 7.41 11.52 -10.76
CA ALA A 190 8.04 10.21 -10.90
C ALA A 190 8.57 9.96 -12.33
N ALA A 191 7.80 10.36 -13.35
CA ALA A 191 8.19 10.24 -14.75
C ALA A 191 9.41 11.11 -15.09
N ASP A 192 9.43 12.37 -14.64
CA ASP A 192 10.55 13.30 -14.84
C ASP A 192 11.84 12.79 -14.16
N ALA A 193 11.70 12.04 -13.06
CA ALA A 193 12.81 11.39 -12.35
C ALA A 193 13.24 10.05 -12.97
N GLY A 194 12.52 9.53 -13.97
CA GLY A 194 12.84 8.30 -14.68
C GLY A 194 12.57 7.01 -13.90
N ILE A 195 11.76 7.06 -12.84
CA ILE A 195 11.34 5.86 -12.10
C ILE A 195 10.01 5.33 -12.63
N GLN A 196 9.77 4.02 -12.46
CA GLN A 196 8.55 3.37 -12.98
C GLN A 196 7.30 3.83 -12.22
N ILE A 197 6.14 3.74 -12.86
CA ILE A 197 4.85 4.11 -12.27
C ILE A 197 3.90 2.94 -12.47
N ALA A 198 3.39 2.41 -11.36
CA ALA A 198 2.37 1.38 -11.36
C ALA A 198 1.06 1.98 -10.81
N LEU A 199 0.03 2.03 -11.64
CA LEU A 199 -1.32 2.47 -11.24
C LEU A 199 -2.21 1.23 -11.11
N HIS A 200 -2.84 1.04 -9.96
CA HIS A 200 -3.93 0.08 -9.82
C HIS A 200 -5.23 0.77 -10.24
N ALA A 201 -5.84 0.22 -11.28
CA ALA A 201 -7.12 0.65 -11.85
C ALA A 201 -7.90 -0.62 -12.22
N ILE A 202 -9.07 -0.81 -11.62
CA ILE A 202 -9.94 -1.96 -11.90
C ILE A 202 -11.16 -1.54 -12.72
N GLY A 203 -11.83 -0.47 -12.31
CA GLY A 203 -12.98 0.07 -12.99
C GLY A 203 -12.61 0.73 -14.32
N ASP A 204 -13.56 0.79 -15.25
CA ASP A 204 -13.30 1.29 -16.60
C ASP A 204 -13.10 2.81 -16.65
N ALA A 205 -13.54 3.54 -15.62
CA ALA A 205 -13.37 4.99 -15.49
C ALA A 205 -12.16 5.40 -14.62
N ALA A 206 -11.44 4.44 -14.03
CA ALA A 206 -10.31 4.65 -13.13
C ALA A 206 -9.05 5.22 -13.81
#